data_AF-A0A955YBK5-F1
#
_entry.id   AF-A0A955YBK5-F1
#
_cell.length_a   1.000
_cell.length_b   1.000
_cell.length_c   1.000
_cell.angle_alpha   90.00
_cell.angle_beta   90.00
_cell.angle_gamma   90.00
#
_symmetry.space_group_name_H-M   'P 1'
#
loop_
_entity.id
_entity.type
_entity.pdbx_description
1 polymer ?
#
loop_
_entity_poly.entity_id
_entity_poly.type
_entity_poly.pdbx_seq_one_letter_code
_entity_poly.pdbx_strand_id
1 'polypeptide(L)'
;MLPPVPAPRTSRRFTGPPGARRVSKARASTSAAARASGIPTGPSGGPVSPRPLADVADALGLAHDRLVPHGHDKAKITAAATPPPTGRQILVSAITPTP
;
A
#
# COMPACT_ATOMS: atom_id res chain seq x y z
N MET A 1 52.20 6.62 22.80
CA MET A 1 51.43 7.73 23.40
C MET A 1 50.05 7.74 22.75
N LEU A 2 48.99 7.42 23.51
CA LEU A 2 47.60 7.48 23.06
C LEU A 2 46.93 8.74 23.62
N PRO A 3 46.09 9.47 22.86
CA PRO A 3 45.34 10.62 23.38
C PRO A 3 44.18 10.18 24.29
N PRO A 4 43.73 11.03 25.25
CA PRO A 4 42.67 10.70 26.19
C PRO A 4 41.30 10.59 25.52
N VAL A 5 40.51 9.60 25.96
CA VAL A 5 39.13 9.33 25.53
C VAL A 5 38.16 10.36 26.18
N PRO A 6 37.25 11.02 25.43
CA PRO A 6 36.26 11.91 26.02
C PRO A 6 35.09 11.13 26.66
N ALA A 7 34.63 11.61 27.82
CA ALA A 7 33.57 11.03 28.65
C ALA A 7 32.17 11.05 27.99
N PRO A 8 31.25 10.15 28.38
CA PRO A 8 29.89 10.10 27.84
C PRO A 8 29.05 11.30 28.29
N ARG A 9 28.54 12.06 27.30
CA ARG A 9 27.59 13.16 27.54
C ARG A 9 26.21 12.61 27.88
N THR A 10 25.76 13.00 29.06
CA THR A 10 24.49 12.69 29.72
C THR A 10 23.27 12.96 28.84
N SER A 11 22.34 12.01 28.87
CA SER A 11 21.03 12.03 28.25
C SER A 11 20.20 13.24 28.69
N ARG A 12 19.77 14.05 27.72
CA ARG A 12 18.67 15.01 27.94
C ARG A 12 17.36 14.29 27.74
N ARG A 13 16.65 14.10 28.86
CA ARG A 13 15.27 13.61 28.91
C ARG A 13 14.38 14.54 28.09
N PHE A 14 13.65 13.92 27.18
CA PHE A 14 12.58 14.50 26.39
C PHE A 14 11.38 14.74 27.30
N THR A 15 10.97 15.99 27.48
CA THR A 15 9.71 16.34 28.18
C THR A 15 8.91 17.27 27.26
N GLY A 16 8.02 16.68 26.46
CA GLY A 16 6.98 17.38 25.70
C GLY A 16 5.60 17.00 26.24
N PRO A 17 4.60 17.91 26.22
CA PRO A 17 3.31 17.73 26.90
C PRO A 17 2.39 16.70 26.20
N PRO A 18 1.54 15.98 26.96
CA PRO A 18 0.60 15.01 26.42
C PRO A 18 -0.72 15.68 26.01
N GLY A 19 -1.23 15.35 24.83
CA GLY A 19 -2.64 15.57 24.49
C GLY A 19 -2.88 16.40 23.24
N ALA A 20 -3.07 15.71 22.11
CA ALA A 20 -3.99 16.17 21.09
C ALA A 20 -4.88 15.01 20.70
N ARG A 21 -6.16 15.22 20.99
CA ARG A 21 -7.25 14.25 21.02
C ARG A 21 -7.56 13.76 19.61
N ARG A 22 -7.75 12.45 19.53
CA ARG A 22 -8.29 11.67 18.42
C ARG A 22 -9.56 12.34 17.87
N VAL A 23 -9.57 12.71 16.59
CA VAL A 23 -10.79 13.04 15.85
C VAL A 23 -11.02 11.93 14.84
N SER A 24 -11.60 10.83 15.33
CA SER A 24 -12.17 9.79 14.48
C SER A 24 -13.43 10.34 13.82
N LYS A 25 -13.32 10.73 12.56
CA LYS A 25 -14.48 11.00 11.72
C LYS A 25 -15.00 9.67 11.20
N ALA A 26 -15.86 9.04 12.00
CA ALA A 26 -16.72 7.97 11.55
C ALA A 26 -17.55 8.50 10.38
N ARG A 27 -17.38 7.92 9.19
CA ARG A 27 -18.36 8.07 8.11
C ARG A 27 -18.91 6.70 7.78
N ALA A 28 -20.23 6.69 7.76
CA ALA A 28 -21.12 5.56 7.79
C ALA A 28 -20.75 4.45 6.81
N SER A 29 -20.79 3.24 7.36
CA SER A 29 -21.16 2.03 6.65
C SER A 29 -22.53 2.22 5.97
N THR A 30 -22.55 2.12 4.64
CA THR A 30 -23.76 1.70 3.94
C THR A 30 -23.39 0.55 3.01
N SER A 31 -23.84 -0.62 3.44
CA SER A 31 -23.88 -1.85 2.66
C SER A 31 -24.76 -1.66 1.43
N ALA A 32 -24.31 -2.16 0.29
CA ALA A 32 -25.21 -2.78 -0.67
C ALA A 32 -24.43 -3.77 -1.51
N ALA A 33 -24.80 -5.03 -1.34
CA ALA A 33 -24.33 -6.15 -2.13
C ALA A 33 -24.56 -5.88 -3.62
N ALA A 34 -23.54 -6.12 -4.42
CA ALA A 34 -23.72 -6.49 -5.82
C ALA A 34 -22.71 -7.58 -6.15
N ARG A 35 -23.15 -8.83 -5.98
CA ARG A 35 -22.57 -9.96 -6.68
C ARG A 35 -22.74 -9.67 -8.17
N ALA A 36 -21.65 -9.39 -8.87
CA ALA A 36 -21.61 -9.40 -10.32
C ALA A 36 -20.43 -10.29 -10.73
N SER A 37 -20.70 -11.58 -10.88
CA SER A 37 -19.86 -12.52 -11.59
C SER A 37 -19.93 -12.21 -13.08
N GLY A 38 -19.03 -11.36 -13.57
CA GLY A 38 -18.89 -11.06 -15.00
C GLY A 38 -17.72 -10.11 -15.24
N ILE A 39 -16.86 -10.44 -16.19
CA ILE A 39 -15.75 -9.58 -16.62
C ILE A 39 -16.36 -8.52 -17.56
N PRO A 40 -16.37 -7.22 -17.20
CA PRO A 40 -16.96 -6.19 -18.05
C PRO A 40 -16.04 -5.89 -19.25
N THR A 41 -16.54 -6.12 -20.47
CA THR A 41 -15.81 -5.91 -21.74
C THR A 41 -16.20 -4.60 -22.47
N GLY A 42 -16.75 -3.62 -21.75
CA GLY A 42 -17.07 -2.25 -22.18
C GLY A 42 -17.44 -1.40 -20.94
N PRO A 43 -17.71 -0.08 -21.01
CA PRO A 43 -18.00 0.73 -19.81
C PRO A 43 -19.40 0.40 -19.25
N SER A 44 -19.57 -0.79 -18.68
CA SER A 44 -20.75 -1.21 -17.92
C SER A 44 -20.61 -0.91 -16.43
N GLY A 45 -19.56 -0.18 -16.03
CA GLY A 45 -19.47 0.41 -14.71
C GLY A 45 -20.09 1.80 -14.78
N GLY A 46 -20.99 2.10 -13.83
CA GLY A 46 -21.15 3.49 -13.41
C GLY A 46 -19.79 4.09 -12.98
N PRO A 47 -19.71 5.35 -12.53
CA PRO A 47 -18.44 5.95 -12.14
C PRO A 47 -17.78 5.14 -11.02
N VAL A 48 -16.85 4.26 -11.39
CA VAL A 48 -16.03 3.48 -10.48
C VAL A 48 -14.72 4.24 -10.33
N SER A 49 -14.58 4.91 -9.19
CA SER A 49 -13.30 5.52 -8.85
C SER A 49 -12.32 4.41 -8.48
N PRO A 50 -11.13 4.34 -9.09
CA PRO A 50 -10.12 3.36 -8.71
C PRO A 50 -9.71 3.60 -7.25
N ARG A 51 -9.33 2.52 -6.57
CA ARG A 51 -8.78 2.62 -5.22
C ARG A 51 -7.43 3.36 -5.28
N PRO A 52 -7.14 4.30 -4.35
CA PRO A 52 -5.86 4.99 -4.31
C PRO A 52 -4.68 4.03 -4.25
N LEU A 53 -3.60 4.36 -4.96
CA LEU A 53 -2.39 3.55 -5.01
C LEU A 53 -1.82 3.22 -3.62
N ALA A 54 -1.85 4.17 -2.69
CA ALA A 54 -1.39 3.99 -1.30
C ALA A 54 -2.15 2.85 -0.61
N ASP A 55 -3.48 2.86 -0.70
CA ASP A 55 -4.32 1.84 -0.08
C ASP A 55 -4.09 0.44 -0.68
N VAL A 56 -3.77 0.37 -1.98
CA VAL A 56 -3.42 -0.88 -2.66
C VAL A 56 -2.05 -1.38 -2.20
N ALA A 57 -1.08 -0.49 -2.04
CA ALA A 57 0.26 -0.83 -1.54
C ALA A 57 0.20 -1.38 -0.11
N ASP A 58 -0.59 -0.75 0.77
CA ASP A 58 -0.81 -1.21 2.14
C ASP A 58 -1.45 -2.59 2.18
N ALA A 59 -2.43 -2.86 1.31
CA ALA A 59 -3.08 -4.16 1.20
C ALA A 59 -2.11 -5.28 0.76
N LEU A 60 -1.04 -4.93 0.03
CA LEU A 60 0.01 -5.84 -0.40
C LEU A 60 1.19 -5.90 0.58
N GLY A 61 1.18 -5.11 1.65
CA GLY A 61 2.30 -5.00 2.60
C GLY A 61 3.54 -4.33 2.00
N LEU A 62 3.36 -3.48 0.99
CA LEU A 62 4.46 -2.77 0.34
C LEU A 62 4.70 -1.41 1.01
N ALA A 63 5.94 -1.17 1.41
CA ALA A 63 6.35 0.14 1.92
C ALA A 63 6.38 1.18 0.78
N HIS A 64 5.97 2.41 1.09
CA HIS A 64 5.77 3.47 0.10
C HIS A 64 7.09 3.97 -0.53
N ASP A 65 8.21 3.85 0.18
CA ASP A 65 9.57 4.17 -0.29
C ASP A 65 10.04 3.25 -1.42
N ARG A 66 9.37 2.11 -1.61
CA ARG A 66 9.66 1.12 -2.65
C ARG A 66 8.86 1.33 -3.93
N LEU A 67 7.93 2.28 -3.92
CA LEU A 67 7.11 2.65 -5.06
C LEU A 67 7.75 3.81 -5.82
N VAL A 68 7.72 3.73 -7.15
CA VAL A 68 8.04 4.84 -8.06
C VAL A 68 6.74 5.23 -8.77
N PRO A 69 6.02 6.25 -8.28
CA PRO A 69 4.70 6.62 -8.82
C PRO A 69 4.76 7.17 -10.23
N HIS A 70 3.72 6.84 -11.01
CA HIS A 70 3.45 7.39 -12.33
C HIS A 70 2.01 7.93 -12.34
N GLY A 71 1.85 9.15 -11.83
CA GLY A 71 0.53 9.71 -11.53
C GLY A 71 -0.06 9.12 -10.25
N HIS A 72 -1.38 9.01 -10.18
CA HIS A 72 -2.10 8.63 -8.97
C HIS A 72 -2.45 7.14 -8.86
N ASP A 73 -2.50 6.43 -10.00
CA ASP A 73 -3.11 5.10 -10.08
C ASP A 73 -2.12 3.98 -10.40
N LYS A 74 -0.86 4.34 -10.69
CA LYS A 74 0.17 3.41 -11.16
C LYS A 74 1.50 3.71 -10.49
N ALA A 75 2.28 2.67 -10.23
CA ALA A 75 3.66 2.79 -9.79
C ALA A 75 4.49 1.59 -10.27
N LYS A 76 5.80 1.80 -10.41
CA LYS A 76 6.77 0.71 -10.47
C LYS A 76 7.16 0.31 -9.05
N ILE A 77 7.54 -0.95 -8.87
CA ILE A 77 8.04 -1.48 -7.61
C ILE A 77 9.54 -1.73 -7.78
N THR A 78 10.34 -1.33 -6.79
CA THR A 78 11.79 -1.59 -6.78
C THR A 78 12.09 -3.09 -6.62
N ALA A 79 13.12 -3.60 -7.28
CA ALA A 79 13.39 -5.06 -7.29
C ALA A 79 13.68 -5.63 -5.88
N ALA A 80 14.40 -4.87 -5.05
CA ALA A 80 14.68 -5.22 -3.65
C ALA A 80 13.43 -5.30 -2.76
N ALA A 81 12.27 -4.85 -3.26
CA ALA A 81 11.01 -4.92 -2.56
C ALA A 81 10.36 -6.31 -2.57
N THR A 82 10.80 -7.20 -3.47
CA THR A 82 10.09 -8.45 -3.76
C THR A 82 10.31 -9.46 -2.64
N PRO A 83 9.30 -9.75 -1.80
CA PRO A 83 9.41 -10.82 -0.81
C PRO A 83 9.49 -12.18 -1.53
N PRO A 84 9.95 -13.25 -0.84
CA PRO A 84 9.87 -14.59 -1.37
C PRO A 84 8.42 -14.93 -1.77
N PRO A 85 8.22 -15.70 -2.86
CA PRO A 85 6.89 -15.98 -3.38
C PRO A 85 6.08 -16.76 -2.35
N THR A 86 5.02 -16.12 -1.85
CA THR A 86 4.08 -16.70 -0.90
C THR A 86 2.69 -16.66 -1.54
N GLY A 87 2.30 -17.76 -2.15
CA GLY A 87 1.05 -17.85 -2.90
C GLY A 87 1.01 -19.05 -3.83
N ARG A 88 -0.14 -19.27 -4.47
CA ARG A 88 -0.29 -20.29 -5.52
C ARG A 88 -0.04 -19.65 -6.87
N GLN A 89 0.80 -20.27 -7.69
CA GLN A 89 0.93 -19.89 -9.10
C GLN A 89 -0.21 -20.53 -9.88
N ILE A 90 -1.11 -19.71 -10.43
CA ILE A 90 -2.22 -20.17 -11.26
C ILE A 90 -1.91 -19.76 -12.71
N LEU A 91 -1.64 -20.74 -13.56
CA LEU A 91 -1.45 -20.52 -14.99
C LEU A 91 -2.82 -20.52 -15.68
N VAL A 92 -3.18 -19.39 -16.29
CA VAL A 92 -4.34 -19.29 -17.16
C VAL A 92 -3.84 -19.31 -18.61
N SER A 93 -4.30 -20.27 -19.39
CA SER A 93 -4.05 -20.37 -20.83
C SER A 93 -5.37 -20.43 -21.59
N ALA A 94 -5.29 -20.23 -22.90
CA ALA A 94 -6.41 -20.36 -23.81
C ALA A 94 -6.09 -21.40 -24.88
N ILE A 95 -7.14 -21.91 -25.52
CA ILE A 95 -7.03 -22.61 -26.80
C ILE A 95 -6.55 -21.64 -27.90
N THR A 96 -6.25 -22.15 -29.09
CA THR A 96 -5.94 -21.32 -30.26
C THR A 96 -7.03 -20.23 -30.44
N PRO A 97 -6.68 -18.93 -30.45
CA PRO A 97 -7.66 -17.87 -30.60
C PRO A 97 -8.30 -17.97 -31.99
N THR A 98 -9.63 -18.01 -32.03
CA THR A 98 -10.43 -17.91 -33.25
C THR A 98 -10.93 -16.47 -33.43
N PRO A 99 -11.02 -15.95 -34.67
CA PRO A 99 -11.49 -14.59 -34.94
C PRO A 99 -12.95 -14.36 -34.57
#